data_AF-A0AAE2D2N8-F1
#
_entry.id   AF-A0AAE2D2N8-F1
#
_cell.length_a   1.000
_cell.length_b   1.000
_cell.length_c   1.000
_cell.angle_alpha   90.00
_cell.angle_beta   90.00
_cell.angle_gamma   90.00
#
_symmetry.space_group_name_H-M   'P 1'
#
loop_
_entity.id
_entity.type
_entity.pdbx_description
1 polymer ?
#
loop_
_entity_poly.entity_id
_entity_poly.type
_entity_poly.pdbx_seq_one_letter_code
_entity_poly.pdbx_strand_id
1 'polypeptide(L)'
;MPSVLSIENVRQPFHASIGEEFVIVIDYGFLGTMSYTAQILSIQPNVDFTFILNDWLETKFSFTFVAMDEEKSQMKLTISSNKNNLLYKHIILPIAHLYYSNWLTQCLLRFQLAYS
;
A
#
# COMPACT_ATOMS: atom_id res chain seq x y z
N MET A 1 14.80 11.99 5.32
CA MET A 1 14.41 10.99 4.30
C MET A 1 13.69 9.88 5.04
N PRO A 2 12.41 9.61 4.77
CA PRO A 2 11.72 8.55 5.46
C PRO A 2 12.22 7.19 4.95
N SER A 3 12.60 6.34 5.89
CA SER A 3 13.01 4.95 5.66
C SER A 3 12.21 4.06 6.60
N VAL A 4 11.69 2.94 6.11
CA VAL A 4 11.09 1.92 6.98
C VAL A 4 12.19 1.35 7.88
N LEU A 5 12.03 1.50 9.21
CA LEU A 5 13.08 1.23 10.20
C LEU A 5 13.11 -0.20 10.74
N SER A 6 12.02 -0.96 10.74
CA SER A 6 12.03 -2.40 11.03
C SER A 6 10.72 -3.08 10.60
N ILE A 7 10.84 -4.36 10.25
CA ILE A 7 9.73 -5.33 10.24
C ILE A 7 10.10 -6.32 11.33
N GLU A 8 9.56 -6.15 12.53
CA GLU A 8 9.82 -7.12 13.59
C GLU A 8 9.10 -8.44 13.26
N ASN A 9 9.93 -9.45 12.97
CA ASN A 9 9.65 -10.87 13.18
C ASN A 9 8.73 -11.57 12.15
N VAL A 10 9.28 -11.95 10.99
CA VAL A 10 8.62 -12.92 10.08
C VAL A 10 9.29 -14.29 10.22
N ARG A 11 9.01 -14.99 11.32
CA ARG A 11 9.23 -16.45 11.45
C ARG A 11 7.94 -17.26 11.33
N GLN A 12 6.85 -16.65 10.91
CA GLN A 12 5.61 -17.35 10.57
C GLN A 12 5.21 -17.00 9.14
N PRO A 13 4.74 -17.98 8.34
CA PRO A 13 4.10 -17.66 7.07
C PRO A 13 2.96 -16.70 7.38
N PHE A 14 3.02 -15.52 6.77
CA PHE A 14 2.05 -14.46 6.96
C PHE A 14 0.68 -14.98 6.48
N HIS A 15 -0.18 -15.42 7.40
CA HIS A 15 -1.55 -15.84 7.11
C HIS A 15 -2.46 -14.61 7.12
N ALA A 16 -2.32 -13.76 6.10
CA ALA A 16 -3.24 -12.66 5.91
C ALA A 16 -4.65 -13.21 5.62
N SER A 17 -5.65 -12.74 6.37
CA SER A 17 -7.05 -13.15 6.21
C SER A 17 -7.95 -11.96 5.87
N ILE A 18 -9.01 -12.20 5.09
CA ILE A 18 -10.01 -11.15 4.79
C ILE A 18 -10.66 -10.71 6.11
N GLY A 19 -10.80 -9.40 6.31
CA GLY A 19 -11.34 -8.79 7.52
C GLY A 19 -10.30 -8.57 8.63
N GLU A 20 -9.10 -9.14 8.50
CA GLU A 20 -8.00 -8.90 9.44
C GLU A 20 -7.55 -7.43 9.38
N GLU A 21 -7.18 -6.90 10.54
CA GLU A 21 -6.69 -5.54 10.70
C GLU A 21 -5.20 -5.52 10.97
N PHE A 22 -4.51 -4.53 10.41
CA PHE A 22 -3.09 -4.29 10.64
C PHE A 22 -2.82 -2.79 10.71
N VAL A 23 -1.70 -2.40 11.32
CA VAL A 23 -1.31 -1.00 11.42
C VAL A 23 -0.29 -0.67 10.34
N ILE A 24 -0.58 0.35 9.54
CA ILE A 24 0.38 0.94 8.61
C ILE A 24 0.91 2.21 9.24
N VAL A 25 2.23 2.28 9.38
CA VAL A 25 2.94 3.48 9.81
C VAL A 25 3.58 4.13 8.59
N ILE A 26 3.16 5.34 8.25
CA ILE A 26 3.65 6.11 7.11
C ILE A 26 4.40 7.34 7.62
N ASP A 27 5.66 7.46 7.22
CA ASP A 27 6.45 8.66 7.46
C ASP A 27 6.36 9.60 6.24
N TYR A 28 5.62 10.70 6.40
CA TYR A 28 5.43 11.72 5.37
C TYR A 28 6.56 12.77 5.36
N GLY A 29 7.63 12.57 6.15
CA GLY A 29 8.75 13.49 6.26
C GLY A 29 8.36 14.76 7.03
N PHE A 30 8.17 15.88 6.32
CA PHE A 30 7.86 17.17 6.96
C PHE A 30 6.53 17.17 7.73
N LEU A 31 5.55 16.35 7.30
CA LEU A 31 4.27 16.21 7.97
C LEU A 31 4.32 15.24 9.17
N GLY A 32 5.49 14.63 9.42
CA GLY A 32 5.70 13.66 10.48
C GLY A 32 5.24 12.24 10.13
N THR A 33 5.29 11.39 11.15
CA THR A 33 4.90 9.98 11.08
C THR A 33 3.46 9.80 11.54
N MET A 34 2.63 9.18 10.70
CA MET A 34 1.23 8.89 10.99
C MET A 34 0.99 7.38 10.98
N SER A 35 0.14 6.91 11.89
CA SER A 35 -0.25 5.51 11.97
C SER A 35 -1.73 5.37 11.64
N TYR A 36 -2.05 4.44 10.75
CA TYR A 36 -3.41 4.15 10.31
C TYR A 36 -3.72 2.69 10.58
N THR A 37 -4.91 2.42 11.12
CA THR A 37 -5.45 1.06 11.12
C THR A 37 -5.97 0.76 9.71
N ALA A 38 -5.57 -0.37 9.15
CA ALA A 38 -5.96 -0.84 7.85
C ALA A 38 -6.70 -2.17 7.98
N GLN A 39 -7.75 -2.38 7.18
CA GLN A 39 -8.49 -3.63 7.13
C GLN A 39 -8.32 -4.27 5.76
N ILE A 40 -8.03 -5.58 5.75
CA ILE A 40 -7.93 -6.37 4.52
C ILE A 40 -9.34 -6.62 3.97
N LEU A 41 -9.55 -6.26 2.70
CA LEU A 41 -10.83 -6.45 2.00
C LEU A 41 -10.82 -7.60 0.99
N SER A 42 -9.70 -7.86 0.33
CA SER A 42 -9.56 -8.93 -0.65
C SER A 42 -8.15 -9.50 -0.62
N ILE A 43 -8.05 -10.83 -0.72
CA ILE A 43 -6.81 -11.56 -0.95
C ILE A 43 -7.11 -12.63 -1.99
N GLN A 44 -6.58 -12.46 -3.19
CA GLN A 44 -6.50 -13.52 -4.17
C GLN A 44 -5.02 -13.72 -4.55
N PRO A 45 -4.40 -14.82 -4.10
CA PRO A 45 -2.99 -15.08 -4.36
C PRO A 45 -2.64 -14.93 -5.83
N ASN A 46 -1.58 -14.18 -6.13
CA ASN A 46 -1.09 -13.88 -7.48
C ASN A 46 -2.05 -13.12 -8.40
N VAL A 47 -3.17 -12.61 -7.89
CA VAL A 47 -4.17 -11.87 -8.68
C VAL A 47 -4.40 -10.48 -8.09
N ASP A 48 -4.84 -10.41 -6.84
CA ASP A 48 -5.13 -9.13 -6.20
C ASP A 48 -4.93 -9.14 -4.68
N PHE A 49 -4.67 -7.96 -4.16
CA PHE A 49 -4.63 -7.69 -2.74
C PHE A 49 -5.22 -6.32 -2.50
N THR A 50 -6.22 -6.23 -1.62
CA THR A 50 -6.89 -4.96 -1.34
C THR A 50 -7.03 -4.76 0.15
N PHE A 51 -6.71 -3.56 0.62
CA PHE A 51 -7.02 -3.10 1.98
C PHE A 51 -7.57 -1.67 1.95
N ILE A 52 -8.21 -1.28 3.04
CA ILE A 52 -8.73 0.06 3.25
C ILE A 52 -8.19 0.63 4.56
N LEU A 53 -7.82 1.90 4.56
CA LEU A 53 -7.49 2.61 5.79
C LEU A 53 -8.79 2.98 6.50
N ASN A 54 -8.83 2.74 7.80
CA ASN A 54 -9.83 3.29 8.70
C ASN A 54 -9.49 4.76 9.02
N ASP A 55 -9.36 5.57 7.96
CA ASP A 55 -9.16 7.01 8.03
C ASP A 55 -10.46 7.73 7.64
N TRP A 56 -10.55 9.03 7.92
CA TRP A 56 -11.74 9.82 7.56
C TRP A 56 -12.03 9.80 6.06
N LEU A 57 -11.01 9.57 5.23
CA LEU A 57 -11.11 9.53 3.79
C LEU A 57 -11.53 8.15 3.26
N GLU A 58 -11.55 7.11 4.09
CA GLU A 58 -11.79 5.73 3.68
C GLU A 58 -10.92 5.37 2.47
N THR A 59 -9.61 5.57 2.62
CA THR A 59 -8.64 5.42 1.53
C THR A 59 -8.40 3.94 1.25
N LYS A 60 -8.82 3.49 0.06
CA LYS A 60 -8.71 2.10 -0.40
C LYS A 60 -7.50 1.94 -1.32
N PHE A 61 -6.68 0.93 -1.04
CA PHE A 61 -5.52 0.52 -1.82
C PHE A 61 -5.81 -0.84 -2.44
N SER A 62 -5.76 -0.90 -3.77
CA SER A 62 -5.99 -2.13 -4.53
C SER A 62 -4.77 -2.42 -5.40
N PHE A 63 -4.10 -3.52 -5.10
CA PHE A 63 -2.98 -4.07 -5.85
C PHE A 63 -3.51 -5.16 -6.78
N THR A 64 -3.13 -5.10 -8.05
CA THR A 64 -3.43 -6.13 -9.04
C THR A 64 -2.14 -6.59 -9.68
N PHE A 65 -1.98 -7.89 -9.81
CA PHE A 65 -0.80 -8.53 -10.37
C PHE A 65 -1.17 -9.16 -11.70
N VAL A 66 -0.37 -8.90 -12.73
CA VAL A 66 -0.56 -9.45 -14.08
C VAL A 66 0.77 -10.06 -14.51
N ALA A 67 0.78 -11.38 -14.70
CA ALA A 67 1.91 -12.05 -15.33
C ALA A 67 2.01 -11.57 -16.78
N MET A 68 3.19 -11.14 -17.20
CA MET A 68 3.44 -10.71 -18.58
C MET A 68 4.10 -11.82 -19.38
N ASP A 69 5.21 -12.37 -18.86
CA ASP A 69 5.98 -13.49 -19.42
C ASP A 69 6.47 -14.40 -18.25
N GLU A 70 7.19 -15.49 -18.54
CA GLU A 70 7.67 -16.44 -17.50
C GLU A 70 8.53 -15.80 -16.39
N GLU A 71 9.22 -14.69 -16.69
CA GLU A 71 10.13 -14.02 -15.75
C GLU A 71 9.64 -12.63 -15.30
N LYS A 72 8.47 -12.16 -15.78
CA LYS A 72 8.03 -10.78 -15.57
C LYS A 72 6.60 -10.71 -15.07
N SER A 73 6.41 -9.92 -14.02
CA SER A 73 5.10 -9.57 -13.47
C SER A 73 4.95 -8.05 -13.42
N GLN A 74 3.77 -7.58 -13.79
CA GLN A 74 3.36 -6.19 -13.62
C GLN A 74 2.46 -6.09 -12.39
N MET A 75 2.82 -5.18 -11.48
CA MET A 75 1.96 -4.81 -10.36
C MET A 75 1.35 -3.43 -10.61
N LYS A 76 0.03 -3.33 -10.52
CA LYS A 76 -0.72 -2.08 -10.58
C LYS A 76 -1.28 -1.74 -9.22
N LEU A 77 -0.97 -0.54 -8.72
CA LEU A 77 -1.62 0.03 -7.53
C LEU A 77 -2.70 1.02 -7.96
N THR A 78 -3.92 0.82 -7.47
CA THR A 78 -5.04 1.75 -7.58
C THR A 78 -5.38 2.29 -6.20
N ILE A 79 -5.39 3.61 -6.04
CA ILE A 79 -5.75 4.28 -4.79
C ILE A 79 -7.05 5.03 -5.02
N SER A 80 -8.02 4.80 -4.15
CA SER A 80 -9.34 5.42 -4.23
C SER A 80 -9.81 5.84 -2.84
N SER A 81 -10.86 6.65 -2.78
CA SER A 81 -11.51 7.05 -1.53
C SER A 81 -13.01 6.89 -1.74
N ASN A 82 -13.69 6.33 -0.73
CA ASN A 82 -15.16 6.22 -0.76
C ASN A 82 -15.86 7.56 -0.47
N LYS A 83 -15.11 8.58 -0.04
CA LYS A 83 -15.65 9.91 0.28
C LYS A 83 -15.58 10.81 -0.96
N ASN A 84 -16.73 11.34 -1.38
CA ASN A 84 -16.79 12.35 -2.43
C ASN A 84 -16.46 13.74 -1.84
N ASN A 85 -15.19 13.96 -1.47
CA ASN A 85 -14.72 15.24 -0.92
C ASN A 85 -13.88 16.00 -1.95
N LEU A 86 -14.31 17.23 -2.28
CA LEU A 86 -13.62 18.10 -3.24
C LEU A 86 -12.17 18.40 -2.83
N LEU A 87 -11.89 18.51 -1.53
CA LEU A 87 -10.52 18.68 -1.01
C LEU A 87 -9.64 17.47 -1.30
N TYR A 88 -10.20 16.26 -1.18
CA TYR A 88 -9.48 15.04 -1.50
C TYR A 88 -9.10 15.02 -2.98
N LYS A 89 -10.06 15.32 -3.86
CA LYS A 89 -9.86 15.26 -5.31
C LYS A 89 -8.84 16.28 -5.84
N HIS A 90 -8.77 17.48 -5.26
CA HIS A 90 -8.01 18.60 -5.84
C HIS A 90 -6.69 18.89 -5.12
N ILE A 91 -6.52 18.46 -3.87
CA ILE A 91 -5.33 18.78 -3.07
C ILE A 91 -4.64 17.50 -2.60
N ILE A 92 -5.42 16.57 -2.02
CA ILE A 92 -4.84 15.34 -1.45
C ILE A 92 -4.40 14.40 -2.56
N LEU A 93 -5.22 14.18 -3.60
CA LEU A 93 -4.93 13.23 -4.69
C LEU A 93 -3.61 13.52 -5.43
N PRO A 94 -3.32 14.77 -5.87
CA PRO A 94 -2.08 15.06 -6.59
C PRO A 94 -0.82 14.87 -5.74
N ILE A 95 -0.87 15.31 -4.48
CA ILE A 95 0.24 15.16 -3.52
C ILE A 95 0.42 13.67 -3.23
N ALA A 96 -0.65 12.99 -2.83
CA ALA A 96 -0.68 11.56 -2.59
C ALA A 96 -0.13 10.76 -3.77
N HIS A 97 -0.47 11.11 -5.01
CA HIS A 97 0.00 10.40 -6.19
C HIS A 97 1.53 10.41 -6.32
N LEU A 98 2.19 11.56 -6.09
CA LEU A 98 3.66 11.65 -6.07
C LEU A 98 4.27 10.82 -4.93
N TYR A 99 3.72 10.94 -3.73
CA TYR A 99 4.20 10.21 -2.55
C TYR A 99 4.04 8.69 -2.72
N TYR A 100 2.86 8.22 -3.12
CA TYR A 100 2.58 6.79 -3.26
C TYR A 100 3.30 6.17 -4.45
N SER A 101 3.48 6.90 -5.56
CA SER A 101 4.28 6.41 -6.68
C SER A 101 5.74 6.19 -6.27
N ASN A 102 6.33 7.13 -5.53
CA ASN A 102 7.70 6.98 -5.02
C ASN A 102 7.79 5.85 -3.99
N TRP A 103 6.87 5.79 -3.02
CA TRP A 103 6.81 4.72 -2.04
C TRP A 103 6.71 3.34 -2.69
N LEU A 104 5.79 3.17 -3.65
CA LEU A 104 5.60 1.91 -4.36
C LEU A 104 6.85 1.50 -5.14
N THR A 105 7.47 2.46 -5.83
CA THR A 105 8.70 2.23 -6.58
C THR A 105 9.82 1.76 -5.64
N GLN A 106 9.98 2.38 -4.48
CA GLN A 106 10.97 1.97 -3.48
C GLN A 106 10.67 0.57 -2.91
N CYS A 107 9.41 0.26 -2.63
CA CYS A 107 9.00 -1.07 -2.21
C CYS A 107 9.34 -2.14 -3.27
N LEU A 108 9.00 -1.87 -4.53
CA LEU A 108 9.29 -2.77 -5.65
C LEU A 108 10.80 -2.96 -5.86
N LEU A 109 11.59 -1.90 -5.82
CA LEU A 109 13.05 -1.98 -5.95
C LEU A 109 13.67 -2.81 -4.83
N ARG A 110 13.23 -2.61 -3.58
CA ARG A 110 13.70 -3.39 -2.43
C ARG A 110 13.30 -4.85 -2.53
N PHE A 111 12.08 -5.12 -2.98
CA PHE A 111 11.60 -6.47 -3.20
C PHE A 111 12.43 -7.16 -4.29
N GLN A 112 12.64 -6.51 -5.43
CA GLN A 112 13.49 -7.04 -6.50
C GLN A 112 14.91 -7.31 -6.01
N LEU A 113 15.54 -6.40 -5.24
CA LEU A 113 16.90 -6.61 -4.72
C LEU A 113 17.01 -7.76 -3.70
N ALA A 114 15.93 -8.06 -2.97
CA ALA A 114 15.93 -9.11 -1.95
C ALA A 114 15.61 -10.51 -2.52
N TYR A 115 14.89 -10.58 -3.65
CA TYR A 115 14.33 -11.82 -4.19
C TYR A 115 14.69 -12.09 -5.67
N SER A 116 15.51 -11.25 -6.30
CA SER A 116 16.19 -11.50 -7.59
C SER A 116 17.49 -12.28 -7.39
#